data_AF-A0A9D5A2R5-F1
#
_entry.id   AF-A0A9D5A2R5-F1
#
_cell.length_a   1.000
_cell.length_b   1.000
_cell.length_c   1.000
_cell.angle_alpha   90.00
_cell.angle_beta   90.00
_cell.angle_gamma   90.00
#
_symmetry.space_group_name_H-M   'P 1'
#
loop_
_entity.id
_entity.type
_entity.pdbx_description
1 polymer ?
#
loop_
_entity_poly.entity_id
_entity_poly.type
_entity_poly.pdbx_seq_one_letter_code
_entity_poly.pdbx_strand_id
1 'polypeptide(L)'
;MAIRSNSRRVFNSVYRYISSSSRSSSTHCKPFPPPPVVSSRRVVVTGLGMVTPLGCGVDKTWNQLIDGKCGIRALRLEDLKMNSFDSETQLTTFDQLTSKVAAVVPTGTNKGEFNEELWLNSKEHRSMTRFVAYALCAAEEALRDSNWFPTEQEHKERT
;
A
#
# COMPACT_ATOMS: atom_id res chain seq x y z
N MET A 1 32.45 -48.99 -24.73
CA MET A 1 31.65 -50.23 -24.80
C MET A 1 30.68 -50.20 -23.62
N ALA A 2 29.40 -50.44 -23.88
CA ALA A 2 28.24 -50.07 -23.06
C ALA A 2 28.17 -50.74 -21.67
N ILE A 3 27.36 -50.17 -20.76
CA ILE A 3 26.27 -50.77 -19.95
C ILE A 3 25.75 -49.65 -19.01
N ARG A 4 24.65 -48.95 -19.34
CA ARG A 4 23.24 -49.20 -18.97
C ARG A 4 22.94 -49.33 -17.46
N SER A 5 22.14 -48.37 -16.99
CA SER A 5 20.83 -48.56 -16.34
C SER A 5 20.71 -48.49 -14.80
N ASN A 6 19.62 -47.82 -14.42
CA ASN A 6 18.76 -48.03 -13.25
C ASN A 6 19.11 -47.40 -11.89
N SER A 7 18.39 -46.32 -11.56
CA SER A 7 17.46 -46.41 -10.42
C SER A 7 16.34 -45.35 -10.54
N ARG A 8 15.22 -45.76 -11.13
CA ARG A 8 13.90 -45.15 -10.88
C ARG A 8 13.30 -45.86 -9.66
N ARG A 9 13.02 -45.08 -8.63
CA ARG A 9 12.22 -45.41 -7.44
C ARG A 9 11.97 -44.05 -6.79
N VAL A 10 10.79 -43.61 -6.39
CA VAL A 10 9.44 -44.14 -6.28
C VAL A 10 8.57 -42.87 -6.30
N PHE A 11 7.31 -43.00 -6.69
CA PHE A 11 6.15 -42.23 -6.24
C PHE A 11 5.18 -41.90 -7.36
N ASN A 12 3.93 -42.14 -7.02
CA ASN A 12 2.71 -41.85 -7.76
C ASN A 12 2.31 -42.94 -8.76
N SER A 13 2.24 -44.15 -8.20
CA SER A 13 0.98 -44.91 -8.25
C SER A 13 -0.14 -44.03 -7.69
N VAL A 14 -1.11 -43.71 -8.52
CA VAL A 14 -2.57 -43.87 -8.31
C VAL A 14 -3.20 -43.02 -9.41
N TYR A 15 -3.51 -43.62 -10.55
CA TYR A 15 -4.65 -43.27 -11.40
C TYR A 15 -4.74 -44.36 -12.48
N ARG A 16 -5.42 -45.44 -12.14
CA ARG A 16 -5.98 -46.40 -13.09
C ARG A 16 -7.46 -46.54 -12.76
N TYR A 17 -8.23 -46.85 -13.79
CA TYR A 17 -9.70 -47.00 -13.85
C TYR A 17 -10.44 -45.67 -13.96
N ILE A 18 -11.33 -45.44 -14.94
CA ILE A 18 -12.29 -46.36 -15.56
C ILE A 18 -12.45 -46.00 -17.05
N SER A 19 -12.41 -47.00 -17.93
CA SER A 19 -13.02 -46.90 -19.26
C SER A 19 -14.51 -47.25 -19.15
N SER A 20 -15.38 -46.38 -19.63
CA SER A 20 -16.72 -46.77 -20.08
C SER A 20 -17.13 -45.91 -21.27
N SER A 21 -17.48 -46.58 -22.35
CA SER A 21 -17.92 -46.01 -23.62
C SER A 21 -19.41 -45.66 -23.55
N SER A 22 -19.80 -44.44 -23.91
CA SER A 22 -21.09 -44.18 -24.59
C SER A 22 -21.19 -42.74 -25.13
N ARG A 23 -21.67 -42.64 -26.37
CA ARG A 23 -21.93 -41.44 -27.20
C ARG A 23 -22.52 -40.24 -26.45
N SER A 24 -22.03 -39.03 -26.75
CA SER A 24 -22.88 -37.84 -26.96
C SER A 24 -22.11 -36.68 -27.61
N SER A 25 -22.79 -36.02 -28.55
CA SER A 25 -22.52 -34.73 -29.22
C SER A 25 -21.19 -34.01 -28.95
N SER A 26 -20.41 -33.85 -30.02
CA SER A 26 -19.18 -33.06 -30.07
C SER A 26 -19.46 -31.55 -29.95
N THR A 27 -19.62 -31.04 -28.74
CA THR A 27 -19.22 -29.66 -28.41
C THR A 27 -17.84 -29.74 -27.78
N HIS A 28 -16.83 -29.47 -28.60
CA HIS A 28 -15.43 -29.44 -28.19
C HIS A 28 -15.25 -28.32 -27.15
N CYS A 29 -15.34 -28.62 -25.85
CA CYS A 29 -14.86 -27.73 -24.82
C CYS A 29 -13.34 -27.59 -25.00
N LYS A 30 -12.91 -26.50 -25.64
CA LYS A 30 -11.49 -26.17 -25.75
C LYS A 30 -10.99 -25.87 -24.33
N PRO A 31 -9.96 -26.57 -23.82
CA PRO A 31 -9.37 -26.22 -22.54
C PRO A 31 -8.86 -24.78 -22.61
N PHE A 32 -9.04 -24.02 -21.51
CA PHE A 32 -8.51 -22.67 -21.42
C PHE A 32 -7.02 -22.67 -21.77
N PRO A 33 -6.56 -21.80 -22.67
CA PRO A 33 -5.14 -21.73 -22.97
C PRO A 33 -4.38 -21.37 -21.69
N PRO A 34 -3.17 -21.93 -21.50
CA PRO A 34 -2.32 -21.52 -20.39
C PRO A 34 -2.08 -20.01 -20.48
N PRO A 35 -2.01 -19.30 -19.34
CA PRO A 35 -1.76 -17.87 -19.34
C PRO A 35 -0.45 -17.58 -20.09
N PRO A 36 -0.40 -16.50 -20.89
CA PRO A 36 0.81 -16.15 -21.63
C PRO A 36 1.96 -15.95 -20.66
N VAL A 37 3.12 -16.53 -20.99
CA VAL A 37 4.34 -16.35 -20.19
C VAL A 37 4.85 -14.94 -20.44
N VAL A 38 4.41 -13.98 -19.61
CA VAL A 38 4.92 -12.61 -19.63
C VAL A 38 6.36 -12.63 -19.14
N SER A 39 7.29 -12.14 -19.97
CA SER A 39 8.66 -11.89 -19.53
C SER A 39 8.66 -10.82 -18.43
N SER A 40 9.47 -11.01 -17.40
CA SER A 40 9.60 -10.02 -16.33
C SER A 40 10.14 -8.71 -16.91
N ARG A 41 9.30 -7.67 -16.91
CA ARG A 41 9.68 -6.32 -17.29
C ARG A 41 10.45 -5.70 -16.14
N ARG A 42 11.57 -5.02 -16.44
CA ARG A 42 12.27 -4.21 -15.44
C ARG A 42 11.43 -2.99 -15.11
N VAL A 43 11.19 -2.77 -13.82
CA VAL A 43 10.48 -1.61 -13.30
C VAL A 43 11.47 -0.79 -12.49
N VAL A 44 11.44 0.52 -12.68
CA VAL A 44 12.26 1.49 -11.94
C VAL A 44 11.34 2.42 -11.16
N VAL A 45 11.80 2.87 -10.00
CA VAL A 45 11.11 3.91 -9.22
C VAL A 45 11.59 5.26 -9.74
N THR A 46 10.67 6.07 -10.27
CA THR A 46 10.98 7.37 -10.88
C THR A 46 10.67 8.55 -9.97
N GLY A 47 9.86 8.36 -8.94
CA GLY A 47 9.53 9.40 -7.97
C GLY A 47 9.06 8.81 -6.65
N LEU A 48 9.26 9.56 -5.58
CA LEU A 48 8.89 9.20 -4.22
C LEU A 48 8.05 10.31 -3.58
N GLY A 49 7.19 9.91 -2.65
CA GLY A 49 6.45 10.84 -1.81
C GLY A 49 6.19 10.22 -0.45
N MET A 50 6.33 11.01 0.61
CA MET A 50 6.34 10.50 1.98
C MET A 50 5.56 11.40 2.95
N VAL A 51 4.62 10.79 3.68
CA VAL A 51 3.94 11.41 4.81
C VAL A 51 4.18 10.54 6.03
N THR A 52 5.04 10.98 6.95
CA THR A 52 5.51 10.16 8.06
C THR A 52 5.53 10.94 9.39
N PRO A 53 5.68 10.24 10.53
CA PRO A 53 5.91 10.88 11.83
C PRO A 53 7.20 11.72 11.90
N LEU A 54 8.17 11.51 11.01
CA LEU A 54 9.38 12.33 10.92
C LEU A 54 9.16 13.63 10.13
N GLY A 55 8.11 13.69 9.32
CA GLY A 55 7.74 14.84 8.53
C GLY A 55 6.91 14.49 7.31
N CYS A 56 6.34 15.53 6.72
CA CYS A 56 5.78 15.48 5.37
C CYS A 56 6.88 15.87 4.38
N GLY A 57 7.08 15.06 3.36
CA GLY A 57 8.04 15.28 2.30
C GLY A 57 9.23 14.31 2.30
N VAL A 58 9.72 13.96 1.11
CA VAL A 58 10.85 13.04 0.89
C VAL A 58 12.11 13.57 1.55
N ASP A 59 12.53 14.78 1.19
CA ASP A 59 13.77 15.39 1.67
C ASP A 59 13.79 15.48 3.20
N LYS A 60 12.71 15.97 3.81
CA LYS A 60 12.62 16.15 5.26
C LYS A 60 12.69 14.80 5.97
N THR A 61 11.88 13.83 5.52
CA THR A 61 11.83 12.50 6.12
C THR A 61 13.17 11.79 5.99
N TRP A 62 13.80 11.86 4.81
CA TRP A 62 15.07 11.20 4.53
C TRP A 62 16.21 11.78 5.36
N ASN A 63 16.31 13.11 5.44
CA ASN A 63 17.32 13.77 6.27
C ASN A 63 17.17 13.42 7.75
N GLN A 64 15.93 13.47 8.29
CA GLN A 64 15.66 13.09 9.67
C GLN A 64 16.00 11.61 9.94
N LEU A 65 15.76 10.74 8.96
CA LEU A 65 16.09 9.32 9.07
C LEU A 65 17.60 9.09 9.11
N ILE A 66 18.37 9.76 8.23
CA ILE A 66 19.85 9.69 8.24
C ILE A 66 20.41 10.25 9.55
N ASP A 67 19.80 11.31 10.09
CA ASP A 67 20.17 11.92 11.36
C ASP A 67 19.79 11.05 12.59
N GLY A 68 19.21 9.86 12.37
CA GLY A 68 18.83 8.93 13.43
C GLY A 68 17.68 9.43 14.31
N LYS A 69 16.85 10.32 13.78
CA LYS A 69 15.72 10.91 14.51
C LYS A 69 14.57 9.91 14.61
N CYS A 70 13.80 9.99 15.69
CA CYS A 70 12.68 9.11 15.96
C CYS A 70 11.40 9.93 16.11
N GLY A 71 10.35 9.53 15.38
CA GLY A 71 9.02 10.16 15.45
C GLY A 71 8.12 9.61 16.55
N ILE A 72 8.60 8.64 17.33
CA ILE A 72 7.85 8.05 18.45
C ILE A 72 7.93 9.00 19.65
N ARG A 73 6.79 9.34 20.21
CA ARG A 73 6.66 10.19 21.40
C ARG A 73 5.52 9.73 22.29
N ALA A 74 5.43 10.32 23.49
CA ALA A 74 4.26 10.17 24.33
C ALA A 74 3.02 10.70 23.60
N LEU A 75 1.93 9.93 23.69
CA LEU A 75 0.62 10.29 23.19
C LEU A 75 0.07 11.48 24.01
N ARG A 76 -0.50 12.45 23.33
CA ARG A 76 -1.14 13.61 23.93
C ARG A 76 -2.64 13.59 23.67
N LEU A 77 -3.41 14.32 24.47
CA LEU A 77 -4.87 14.43 24.31
C LEU A 77 -5.26 14.92 22.90
N GLU A 78 -4.50 15.87 22.34
CA GLU A 78 -4.68 16.42 20.99
C GLU A 78 -4.58 15.37 19.86
N ASP A 79 -3.85 14.28 20.10
CA ASP A 79 -3.65 13.22 19.11
C ASP A 79 -4.87 12.32 18.96
N LEU A 80 -5.74 12.25 19.98
CA LEU A 80 -6.96 11.44 19.95
C LEU A 80 -8.03 12.02 19.01
N LYS A 81 -7.88 13.29 18.60
CA LYS A 81 -8.80 14.00 17.69
C LYS A 81 -10.28 13.86 18.11
N MET A 82 -10.52 13.87 19.42
CA MET A 82 -11.85 13.78 20.05
C MET A 82 -12.42 15.16 20.40
N ASN A 83 -12.13 16.18 19.60
CA ASN A 83 -12.45 17.59 19.89
C ASN A 83 -13.96 17.86 20.06
N SER A 84 -14.82 16.97 19.56
CA SER A 84 -16.29 17.06 19.69
C SER A 84 -16.83 16.56 21.03
N PHE A 85 -15.99 15.96 21.88
CA PHE A 85 -16.38 15.38 23.17
C PHE A 85 -15.93 16.27 24.33
N ASP A 86 -16.63 16.16 25.46
CA ASP A 86 -16.29 16.87 26.69
C ASP A 86 -14.92 16.48 27.24
N SER A 87 -14.25 17.44 27.90
CA SER A 87 -12.89 17.26 28.42
C SER A 87 -12.77 16.09 29.40
N GLU A 88 -13.80 15.84 30.21
CA GLU A 88 -13.84 14.70 31.14
C GLU A 88 -13.83 13.35 30.42
N THR A 89 -14.56 13.23 29.30
CA THR A 89 -14.61 12.01 28.49
C THR A 89 -13.27 11.77 27.78
N GLN A 90 -12.63 12.83 27.28
CA GLN A 90 -11.29 12.75 26.68
C GLN A 90 -10.25 12.26 27.69
N LEU A 91 -10.25 12.81 28.91
CA LEU A 91 -9.33 12.42 29.98
C LEU A 91 -9.55 10.97 30.43
N THR A 92 -10.81 10.59 30.66
CA THR A 92 -11.17 9.23 31.07
C THR A 92 -10.73 8.21 30.01
N THR A 93 -10.96 8.51 28.73
CA THR A 93 -10.53 7.64 27.62
C THR A 93 -9.01 7.55 27.56
N PHE A 94 -8.31 8.68 27.69
CA PHE A 94 -6.85 8.72 27.68
C PHE A 94 -6.23 7.89 28.81
N ASP A 95 -6.82 7.90 30.00
CA ASP A 95 -6.34 7.13 31.15
C ASP A 95 -6.61 5.64 31.08
N GLN A 96 -7.64 5.23 30.34
CA GLN A 96 -7.93 3.81 30.09
C GLN A 96 -6.98 3.16 29.07
N LEU A 97 -6.19 3.95 28.32
CA LEU A 97 -5.25 3.42 27.34
C LEU A 97 -4.09 2.68 28.00
N THR A 98 -3.91 1.40 27.65
CA THR A 98 -2.79 0.57 28.12
C THR A 98 -1.43 1.10 27.69
N SER A 99 -1.35 1.73 26.51
CA SER A 99 -0.13 2.33 25.99
C SER A 99 -0.38 3.79 25.61
N LYS A 100 0.50 4.67 26.08
CA LYS A 100 0.46 6.12 25.82
C LYS A 100 1.66 6.55 24.97
N VAL A 101 2.05 5.73 24.00
CA VAL A 101 3.17 5.99 23.07
C VAL A 101 2.67 5.86 21.65
N ALA A 102 2.97 6.84 20.80
CA ALA A 102 2.54 6.89 19.41
C ALA A 102 3.55 7.60 18.50
N ALA A 103 3.45 7.33 17.20
CA ALA A 103 4.16 8.06 16.17
C ALA A 103 3.13 8.78 15.30
N VAL A 104 2.90 10.04 15.60
CA VAL A 104 1.85 10.86 14.96
C VAL A 104 2.49 11.73 13.89
N VAL A 105 1.88 11.78 12.71
CA VAL A 105 2.31 12.69 11.63
C VAL A 105 2.20 14.14 12.12
N PRO A 106 3.26 14.95 12.04
CA PRO A 106 3.21 16.36 12.41
C PRO A 106 2.21 17.11 11.53
N THR A 107 1.25 17.79 12.15
CA THR A 107 0.21 18.55 11.44
C THR A 107 0.40 20.04 11.66
N GLY A 108 0.28 20.83 10.61
CA GLY A 108 0.43 22.28 10.66
C GLY A 108 0.64 22.91 9.29
N THR A 109 0.93 24.21 9.29
CA THR A 109 1.10 25.01 8.06
C THR A 109 2.58 25.18 7.68
N ASN A 110 3.51 24.72 8.53
CA ASN A 110 4.94 24.91 8.29
C ASN A 110 5.49 23.92 7.26
N LYS A 111 6.68 24.23 6.72
CA LYS A 111 7.35 23.37 5.75
C LYS A 111 7.61 21.97 6.32
N GLY A 112 7.03 20.98 5.64
CA GLY A 112 7.13 19.56 5.98
C GLY A 112 6.30 19.13 7.19
N GLU A 113 5.25 19.88 7.51
CA GLU A 113 4.12 19.40 8.29
C GLU A 113 2.95 19.10 7.34
N PHE A 114 2.05 18.21 7.76
CA PHE A 114 0.86 17.89 6.98
C PHE A 114 -0.24 18.94 7.23
N ASN A 115 -0.66 19.63 6.18
CA ASN A 115 -1.72 20.62 6.29
C ASN A 115 -3.10 19.95 6.18
N GLU A 116 -3.72 19.67 7.33
CA GLU A 116 -5.03 19.01 7.40
C GLU A 116 -6.15 19.81 6.72
N GLU A 117 -6.09 21.15 6.77
CA GLU A 117 -7.17 21.99 6.24
C GLU A 117 -7.26 21.94 4.72
N LEU A 118 -6.10 21.96 4.03
CA LEU A 118 -6.04 21.86 2.57
C LEU A 118 -6.65 20.55 2.07
N TRP A 119 -6.42 19.45 2.80
CA TRP A 119 -6.82 18.12 2.34
C TRP A 119 -8.15 17.62 2.90
N LEU A 120 -8.63 18.12 4.04
CA LEU A 120 -9.85 17.60 4.71
C LEU A 120 -11.00 18.61 4.70
N ASN A 121 -10.72 19.92 4.71
CA ASN A 121 -11.76 20.95 4.83
C ASN A 121 -12.12 21.63 3.51
N SER A 122 -11.47 21.23 2.41
CA SER A 122 -11.86 21.69 1.07
C SER A 122 -13.29 21.22 0.75
N LYS A 123 -14.06 22.05 0.04
CA LYS A 123 -15.45 21.77 -0.34
C LYS A 123 -15.61 20.45 -1.11
N GLU A 124 -14.55 20.03 -1.80
CA GLU A 124 -14.47 18.81 -2.61
C GLU A 124 -13.99 17.59 -1.79
N HIS A 125 -13.49 17.82 -0.58
CA HIS A 125 -12.73 16.84 0.19
C HIS A 125 -13.30 16.51 1.57
N ARG A 126 -14.44 17.11 1.94
CA ARG A 126 -15.10 16.91 3.24
C ARG A 126 -15.43 15.46 3.58
N SER A 127 -15.49 14.58 2.57
CA SER A 127 -15.74 13.14 2.73
C SER A 127 -14.47 12.28 2.77
N MET A 128 -13.28 12.87 2.62
CA MET A 128 -12.03 12.11 2.64
C MET A 128 -11.60 11.81 4.07
N THR A 129 -11.26 10.55 4.32
CA THR A 129 -10.63 10.14 5.56
C THR A 129 -9.16 10.58 5.56
N ARG A 130 -8.59 10.78 6.75
CA ARG A 130 -7.21 11.23 6.91
C ARG A 130 -6.16 10.35 6.22
N PHE A 131 -6.35 9.03 6.23
CA PHE A 131 -5.39 8.14 5.56
C PHE A 131 -5.41 8.31 4.04
N VAL A 132 -6.57 8.63 3.45
CA VAL A 132 -6.68 8.95 2.01
C VAL A 132 -5.98 10.27 1.74
N ALA A 133 -6.17 11.27 2.59
CA ALA A 133 -5.50 12.56 2.47
C ALA A 133 -3.95 12.41 2.52
N TYR A 134 -3.43 11.55 3.39
CA TYR A 134 -2.00 11.20 3.40
C TYR A 134 -1.55 10.54 2.10
N ALA A 135 -2.34 9.57 1.60
CA ALA A 135 -2.02 8.88 0.36
C ALA A 135 -2.01 9.83 -0.85
N LEU A 136 -2.98 10.74 -0.95
CA LEU A 136 -3.04 11.74 -2.02
C LEU A 136 -1.87 12.72 -1.94
N CYS A 137 -1.55 13.22 -0.74
CA CYS A 137 -0.42 14.12 -0.55
C CYS A 137 0.91 13.46 -0.93
N ALA A 138 1.12 12.19 -0.52
CA ALA A 138 2.29 11.41 -0.92
C ALA A 138 2.31 11.13 -2.43
N ALA A 139 1.18 10.77 -3.03
CA ALA A 139 1.09 10.51 -4.47
C ALA A 139 1.38 11.75 -5.30
N GLU A 140 0.84 12.92 -4.90
CA GLU A 140 1.12 14.20 -5.55
C GLU A 140 2.61 14.56 -5.47
N GLU A 141 3.25 14.33 -4.32
CA GLU A 141 4.69 14.51 -4.19
C GLU A 141 5.47 13.58 -5.13
N ALA A 142 5.10 12.29 -5.21
CA ALA A 142 5.76 11.33 -6.09
C ALA A 142 5.61 11.67 -7.59
N LEU A 143 4.45 12.18 -8.00
CA LEU A 143 4.21 12.65 -9.36
C LEU A 143 5.07 13.87 -9.70
N ARG A 144 5.21 14.81 -8.75
CA ARG A 144 6.09 15.97 -8.92
C ARG A 144 7.56 15.57 -8.97
N ASP A 145 7.99 14.67 -8.09
CA ASP A 145 9.37 14.17 -8.04
C ASP A 145 9.77 13.44 -9.34
N SER A 146 8.85 12.65 -9.89
CA SER A 146 9.03 11.99 -11.19
C SER A 146 8.83 12.92 -12.41
N ASN A 147 8.45 14.18 -12.18
CA ASN A 147 8.06 15.13 -13.22
C ASN A 147 7.03 14.54 -14.22
N TRP A 148 6.07 13.75 -13.71
CA TRP A 148 5.07 13.03 -14.49
C TRP A 148 3.68 13.68 -14.37
N PHE A 149 3.23 14.32 -15.45
CA PHE A 149 1.94 15.02 -15.51
C PHE A 149 1.15 14.60 -16.76
N PRO A 150 0.42 13.47 -16.70
CA PRO A 150 -0.29 12.95 -17.87
C PRO A 150 -1.52 13.82 -18.20
N THR A 151 -1.57 14.33 -19.43
CA THR A 151 -2.73 15.09 -19.95
C THR A 151 -3.78 14.17 -20.58
N GLU A 152 -3.32 13.17 -21.34
CA GLU A 152 -4.14 12.20 -22.05
C GLU A 152 -4.77 11.16 -21.12
N GLN A 153 -6.01 10.76 -21.43
CA GLN A 153 -6.79 9.83 -20.59
C GLN A 153 -6.13 8.45 -20.46
N GLU A 154 -5.59 7.91 -21.56
CA GLU A 154 -4.90 6.61 -21.55
C GLU A 154 -3.67 6.63 -20.62
N HIS A 155 -2.95 7.75 -20.56
CA HIS A 155 -1.79 7.88 -19.68
C HIS A 155 -2.19 8.00 -18.20
N LYS A 156 -3.34 8.62 -17.91
CA LYS A 156 -3.89 8.69 -16.55
C LYS A 156 -4.31 7.33 -16.03
N GLU A 157 -4.93 6.49 -16.87
CA GLU A 157 -5.36 5.14 -16.50
C GLU A 157 -4.19 4.17 -16.25
N ARG A 158 -3.00 4.52 -16.74
CA ARG A 158 -1.76 3.75 -16.57
C ARG A 158 -0.91 4.21 -15.38
N THR A 159 -1.36 5.22 -14.64
CA THR A 159 -0.70 5.79 -13.47
C THR A 159 -1.44 5.35 -12.22
#